data_AF-A0A662CZ78-F1
#
_entry.id   AF-A0A662CZ78-F1
#
_cell.length_a   1.000
_cell.length_b   1.000
_cell.length_c   1.000
_cell.angle_alpha   90.00
_cell.angle_beta   90.00
_cell.angle_gamma   90.00
#
_symmetry.space_group_name_H-M   'P 1'
#
loop_
_entity.id
_entity.type
_entity.pdbx_description
1 polymer ?
#
loop_
_entity_poly.entity_id
_entity_poly.type
_entity_poly.pdbx_seq_one_letter_code
_entity_poly.pdbx_strand_id
1 'polypeptide(L)'
;MKVILLEPQDDLISVIASRLMKAETDYSSNIVIFPEYRPGFYLRRFLAAQEKKSFVPPQIYTLDELVNQLYRQIKGRADHFLSDLDAVALLFDLHRQSRSPLGGESFQTLDRFLPWGIKIFAELETLKKATVPPEKIAEIDLLIDEKLSTESHLHFQSLSTIYRQFYEQLEKRKASTLASRYEKVIQHFPFE
;
A
#
# COMPACT_ATOMS: atom_id res chain seq x y z
N MET A 1 -0.49 -16.21 19.80
CA MET A 1 0.42 -15.09 19.42
C MET A 1 1.40 -14.83 20.56
N LYS A 2 2.71 -14.77 20.28
CA LYS A 2 3.74 -14.44 21.29
C LYS A 2 4.24 -13.03 21.02
N VAL A 3 3.92 -12.09 21.91
CA VAL A 3 4.38 -10.69 21.84
C VAL A 3 5.57 -10.53 22.77
N ILE A 4 6.58 -9.79 22.33
CA ILE A 4 7.79 -9.51 23.11
C ILE A 4 7.95 -7.99 23.14
N LEU A 5 8.04 -7.44 24.34
CA LEU A 5 8.39 -6.03 24.54
C LEU A 5 9.91 -5.91 24.51
N LEU A 6 10.43 -4.96 23.73
CA LEU A 6 11.86 -4.64 23.68
C LEU A 6 12.09 -3.31 24.39
N GLU A 7 13.16 -3.28 25.17
CA GLU A 7 13.63 -2.05 25.78
C GLU A 7 14.40 -1.21 24.76
N PRO A 8 14.48 0.13 24.90
CA PRO A 8 15.19 0.99 23.94
C PRO A 8 16.66 0.61 23.70
N GLN A 9 17.31 -0.03 24.67
CA GLN A 9 18.69 -0.52 24.58
C GLN A 9 18.85 -1.87 23.87
N ASP A 10 17.76 -2.58 23.58
CA ASP A 10 17.83 -3.90 22.97
C ASP A 10 18.22 -3.81 21.49
N ASP A 11 19.18 -4.64 21.08
CA ASP A 11 19.50 -4.83 19.66
C ASP A 11 18.44 -5.72 19.01
N LEU A 12 17.52 -5.09 18.27
CA LEU A 12 16.45 -5.75 17.52
C LEU A 12 16.98 -6.91 16.65
N ILE A 13 18.12 -6.73 15.99
CA ILE A 13 18.68 -7.72 15.07
C ILE A 13 19.16 -8.95 15.84
N SER A 14 19.87 -8.75 16.94
CA SER A 14 20.32 -9.82 17.83
C SER A 14 19.15 -10.59 18.44
N VAL A 15 18.13 -9.86 18.90
CA VAL A 15 16.89 -10.42 19.45
C VAL A 15 16.17 -11.30 18.42
N ILE A 16 16.04 -10.84 17.16
CA ILE A 16 15.43 -11.63 16.10
C ILE A 16 16.28 -12.86 15.78
N ALA A 17 17.59 -12.68 15.58
CA ALA A 17 18.52 -13.76 15.20
C ALA A 17 18.50 -14.93 16.20
N SER A 18 18.48 -14.63 17.51
CA SER A 18 18.43 -15.63 18.58
C SER A 18 17.14 -16.47 18.61
N ARG A 19 16.10 -16.07 17.88
CA ARG A 19 14.79 -16.74 17.84
C ARG A 19 14.52 -17.46 16.52
N LEU A 20 15.38 -17.30 15.52
CA LEU A 20 15.23 -18.01 14.26
C LEU A 20 15.51 -19.50 14.48
N MET A 21 14.64 -20.34 13.93
CA MET A 21 14.89 -21.77 13.85
C MET A 21 16.01 -22.03 12.85
N LYS A 22 16.89 -23.00 13.10
CA LYS A 22 17.89 -23.39 12.11
C LYS A 22 18.13 -24.90 12.12
N ALA A 23 18.35 -25.44 10.93
CA ALA A 23 18.91 -26.77 10.73
C ALA A 23 20.35 -26.60 10.24
N GLU A 24 21.33 -26.90 11.10
CA GLU A 24 22.75 -26.57 10.86
C GLU A 24 22.96 -25.06 10.57
N THR A 25 23.11 -24.69 9.29
CA THR A 25 23.29 -23.31 8.79
C THR A 25 22.15 -22.87 7.86
N ASP A 26 21.03 -23.57 7.88
CA ASP A 26 19.87 -23.25 7.07
C ASP A 26 18.79 -22.57 7.93
N TYR A 27 18.49 -21.31 7.59
CA TYR A 27 17.45 -20.48 8.21
C TYR A 27 16.22 -20.30 7.31
N SER A 28 16.15 -20.96 6.15
CA SER A 28 15.13 -20.75 5.12
C SER A 28 13.70 -21.07 5.55
N SER A 29 13.52 -21.83 6.64
CA SER A 29 12.23 -22.13 7.25
C SER A 29 11.60 -20.95 8.01
N ASN A 30 12.32 -19.82 8.13
CA ASN A 30 11.82 -18.64 8.84
C ASN A 30 11.42 -17.56 7.83
N ILE A 31 10.30 -16.89 8.14
CA ILE A 31 9.88 -15.65 7.49
C ILE A 31 10.07 -14.52 8.50
N VAL A 32 10.82 -13.49 8.10
CA VAL A 32 11.02 -12.27 8.87
C VAL A 32 10.46 -11.10 8.08
N ILE A 33 9.53 -10.36 8.68
CA ILE A 33 8.89 -9.21 8.05
C ILE A 33 9.40 -7.96 8.75
N PHE A 34 10.00 -7.05 7.99
CA PHE A 34 10.42 -5.74 8.48
C PHE A 34 9.56 -4.62 7.88
N PRO A 35 9.48 -3.44 8.53
CA PRO A 35 8.84 -2.28 7.92
C PRO A 35 9.56 -1.79 6.65
N GLU A 36 10.88 -2.02 6.58
CA GLU A 36 11.74 -1.57 5.49
C GLU A 36 12.87 -2.58 5.22
N TYR A 37 13.61 -2.39 4.12
CA TYR A 37 14.65 -3.33 3.70
C TYR A 37 15.93 -3.31 4.53
N ARG A 38 16.29 -2.16 5.11
CA ARG A 38 17.60 -1.96 5.76
C ARG A 38 17.85 -2.94 6.92
N PRO A 39 16.91 -3.15 7.87
CA PRO A 39 17.03 -4.17 8.91
C PRO A 39 17.31 -5.58 8.37
N GLY A 40 16.74 -5.93 7.22
CA GLY A 40 16.97 -7.21 6.57
C GLY A 40 18.44 -7.45 6.19
N PHE A 41 19.13 -6.42 5.71
CA PHE A 41 20.57 -6.50 5.42
C PHE A 41 21.40 -6.64 6.69
N TYR A 42 21.03 -5.94 7.76
CA TYR A 42 21.71 -6.06 9.05
C TYR A 42 21.55 -7.46 9.65
N LEU A 43 20.35 -8.06 9.56
CA LEU A 43 20.13 -9.44 9.99
C LEU A 43 20.99 -10.43 9.21
N ARG A 44 21.03 -10.34 7.87
CA ARG A 44 21.90 -11.20 7.06
C ARG A 44 23.38 -11.06 7.45
N ARG A 45 23.85 -9.83 7.64
CA ARG A 45 25.23 -9.54 8.05
C ARG A 45 25.54 -10.12 9.43
N PHE A 46 24.61 -9.97 10.37
CA PHE A 46 24.75 -10.48 11.73
C PHE A 46 24.84 -12.02 11.73
N LEU A 47 23.94 -12.70 11.01
CA LEU A 47 23.98 -14.16 10.86
C LEU A 47 25.26 -14.65 10.17
N ALA A 48 25.72 -13.95 9.13
CA ALA A 48 26.98 -14.28 8.45
C ALA A 48 28.18 -14.23 9.40
N ALA A 49 28.24 -13.20 10.26
CA ALA A 49 29.30 -13.05 11.26
C ALA A 49 29.25 -14.13 12.35
N GLN A 50 28.04 -14.61 12.70
CA GLN A 50 27.84 -15.69 13.67
C GLN A 50 28.24 -17.06 13.10
N GLU A 51 27.78 -17.40 11.89
CA GLU A 51 28.00 -18.71 11.30
C GLU A 51 29.45 -18.91 10.83
N LYS A 52 30.11 -17.85 10.34
CA LYS A 52 31.49 -17.88 9.81
C LYS A 52 31.73 -18.90 8.68
N LYS A 53 30.66 -19.40 8.06
CA LYS A 53 30.65 -20.28 6.89
C LYS A 53 29.44 -19.95 6.01
N SER A 54 29.37 -20.57 4.84
CA SER A 54 28.20 -20.49 3.98
C SER A 54 26.94 -20.95 4.72
N PHE A 55 25.88 -20.16 4.60
CA PHE A 55 24.60 -20.39 5.27
C PHE A 55 23.46 -19.97 4.33
N VAL A 56 22.27 -20.53 4.56
CA VAL A 56 21.07 -20.13 3.83
C VAL A 56 20.29 -19.15 4.72
N PRO A 57 20.08 -17.88 4.28
CA PRO A 57 19.42 -16.88 5.11
C PRO A 57 17.91 -17.13 5.23
N PRO A 58 17.25 -16.52 6.23
CA PRO A 58 15.79 -16.54 6.30
C PRO A 58 15.17 -15.80 5.11
N GLN A 59 13.90 -16.08 4.85
CA GLN A 59 13.11 -15.31 3.91
C GLN A 59 12.77 -13.96 4.56
N ILE A 60 13.23 -12.87 3.95
CA ILE A 60 13.05 -11.53 4.49
C ILE A 60 12.21 -10.73 3.51
N TYR A 61 11.13 -10.13 4.01
CA TYR A 61 10.21 -9.32 3.24
C TYR A 61 9.94 -7.99 3.94
N THR A 62 9.59 -6.96 3.17
CA THR A 62 8.70 -5.92 3.69
C THR A 62 7.26 -6.41 3.74
N LEU A 63 6.40 -5.70 4.48
CA LEU A 63 4.97 -6.03 4.46
C LEU A 63 4.39 -5.93 3.03
N ASP A 64 4.79 -4.91 2.28
CA ASP A 64 4.35 -4.70 0.89
C ASP A 64 4.81 -5.82 -0.05
N GLU A 65 6.05 -6.31 0.11
CA GLU A 65 6.53 -7.45 -0.67
C GLU A 65 5.77 -8.72 -0.36
N LEU A 66 5.53 -8.99 0.93
CA LEU A 66 4.76 -10.15 1.36
C LEU A 66 3.34 -10.10 0.79
N VAL A 67 2.66 -8.95 0.86
CA VAL A 67 1.33 -8.76 0.29
C VAL A 67 1.35 -8.98 -1.22
N ASN A 68 2.34 -8.45 -1.94
CA ASN A 68 2.46 -8.68 -3.37
C ASN A 68 2.68 -10.16 -3.70
N GLN A 69 3.47 -10.88 -2.90
CA GLN A 69 3.70 -12.32 -3.08
C GLN A 69 2.41 -13.12 -2.84
N LEU A 70 1.70 -12.87 -1.73
CA LEU A 70 0.43 -13.52 -1.40
C LEU A 70 -0.64 -13.22 -2.46
N TYR A 71 -0.74 -11.97 -2.90
CA TYR A 71 -1.66 -11.58 -3.95
C TYR A 71 -1.43 -12.37 -5.25
N ARG A 72 -0.16 -12.53 -5.68
CA ARG A 72 0.19 -13.32 -6.87
C ARG A 72 -0.16 -14.81 -6.70
N GLN A 73 -0.10 -15.35 -5.49
CA GLN A 73 -0.54 -16.72 -5.22
C GLN A 73 -2.06 -16.86 -5.33
N ILE A 74 -2.83 -15.86 -4.87
CA ILE A 74 -4.29 -15.84 -4.94
C ILE A 74 -4.79 -15.67 -6.39
N LYS A 75 -4.23 -14.68 -7.12
CA LYS A 75 -4.73 -14.27 -8.45
C LYS A 75 -4.00 -14.92 -9.63
N GLY A 76 -2.82 -15.50 -9.42
CA GLY A 76 -1.95 -15.95 -10.51
C GLY A 76 -1.31 -14.78 -11.27
N ARG A 77 -1.20 -14.89 -12.61
CA ARG A 77 -0.62 -13.86 -13.52
C ARG A 77 -1.67 -12.96 -14.19
N ALA A 78 -2.84 -12.78 -13.57
CA ALA A 78 -4.03 -12.31 -14.28
C ALA A 78 -4.20 -10.79 -14.40
N ASP A 79 -3.41 -9.99 -13.68
CA ASP A 79 -3.58 -8.53 -13.61
C ASP A 79 -2.26 -7.76 -13.75
N HIS A 80 -2.39 -6.46 -14.04
CA HIS A 80 -1.27 -5.54 -14.20
C HIS A 80 -1.11 -4.64 -12.95
N PHE A 81 0.08 -4.62 -12.35
CA PHE A 81 0.36 -3.70 -11.24
C PHE A 81 0.62 -2.29 -11.79
N LEU A 82 -0.17 -1.30 -11.35
CA LEU A 82 0.10 0.10 -11.66
C LEU A 82 1.14 0.66 -10.69
N SER A 83 2.16 1.33 -11.23
CA SER A 83 2.99 2.22 -10.42
C SER A 83 2.18 3.43 -9.96
N ASP A 84 2.69 4.14 -8.95
CA ASP A 84 2.04 5.36 -8.46
C ASP A 84 1.83 6.39 -9.57
N LEU A 85 2.80 6.54 -10.49
CA LEU A 85 2.67 7.45 -11.63
C LEU A 85 1.61 6.99 -12.63
N ASP A 86 1.52 5.69 -12.92
CA ASP A 86 0.49 5.16 -13.81
C ASP A 86 -0.92 5.30 -13.19
N ALA A 87 -1.02 5.10 -11.88
CA ALA A 87 -2.25 5.35 -11.13
C ALA A 87 -2.64 6.83 -11.14
N VAL A 88 -1.69 7.75 -11.01
CA VAL A 88 -1.94 9.19 -11.14
C VAL A 88 -2.34 9.57 -12.56
N ALA A 89 -1.75 8.95 -13.58
CA ALA A 89 -2.18 9.13 -14.97
C ALA A 89 -3.63 8.66 -15.18
N LEU A 90 -4.03 7.52 -14.59
CA LEU A 90 -5.41 7.07 -14.58
C LEU A 90 -6.36 8.05 -13.87
N LEU A 91 -5.93 8.62 -12.72
CA LEU A 91 -6.71 9.66 -12.04
C LEU A 91 -6.87 10.92 -12.90
N PHE A 92 -5.82 11.30 -13.63
CA PHE A 92 -5.89 12.44 -14.54
C PHE A 92 -6.87 12.19 -15.69
N ASP A 93 -6.88 10.99 -16.28
CA ASP A 93 -7.88 10.61 -17.29
C ASP A 93 -9.32 10.73 -16.75
N LEU A 94 -9.54 10.28 -15.51
CA LEU A 94 -10.83 10.37 -14.82
C LEU A 94 -11.22 11.82 -14.52
N HIS A 95 -10.27 12.63 -14.05
CA HIS A 95 -10.45 14.06 -13.78
C HIS A 95 -10.89 14.81 -15.03
N ARG A 96 -10.24 14.57 -16.18
CA ARG A 96 -10.60 15.22 -17.46
C ARG A 96 -11.99 14.84 -17.98
N GLN A 97 -12.49 13.67 -17.59
CA GLN A 97 -13.83 13.19 -17.97
C GLN A 97 -14.91 13.61 -16.96
N SER A 98 -14.51 14.22 -15.83
CA SER A 98 -15.44 14.68 -14.80
C SER A 98 -16.25 15.87 -15.28
N ARG A 99 -17.52 15.94 -14.86
CA ARG A 99 -18.41 17.09 -15.13
C ARG A 99 -17.97 18.35 -14.37
N SER A 100 -17.28 18.16 -13.25
CA SER A 100 -16.78 19.22 -12.36
C SER A 100 -15.33 18.91 -12.00
N PRO A 101 -14.37 19.13 -12.92
CA PRO A 101 -12.97 18.87 -12.64
C PRO A 101 -12.48 19.78 -11.51
N LEU A 102 -11.67 19.21 -10.61
CA LEU A 102 -10.98 19.98 -9.57
C LEU A 102 -10.23 21.15 -10.22
N GLY A 103 -10.34 22.34 -9.63
CA GLY A 103 -9.63 23.55 -10.07
C GLY A 103 -10.03 24.09 -11.45
N GLY A 104 -11.12 23.62 -12.05
CA GLY A 104 -11.62 24.08 -13.34
C GLY A 104 -10.58 23.94 -14.47
N GLU A 105 -10.26 25.04 -15.15
CA GLU A 105 -9.27 25.06 -16.23
C GLU A 105 -7.80 24.96 -15.73
N SER A 106 -7.56 25.06 -14.42
CA SER A 106 -6.20 25.15 -13.88
C SER A 106 -5.43 23.83 -13.94
N PHE A 107 -6.13 22.69 -13.95
CA PHE A 107 -5.52 21.35 -13.91
C PHE A 107 -5.81 20.52 -15.17
N GLN A 108 -5.95 21.17 -16.33
CA GLN A 108 -6.25 20.49 -17.60
C GLN A 108 -5.04 19.77 -18.23
N THR A 109 -3.83 20.00 -17.69
CA THR A 109 -2.60 19.35 -18.14
C THR A 109 -1.98 18.51 -17.03
N LEU A 110 -1.32 17.41 -17.39
CA LEU A 110 -0.79 16.45 -16.43
C LEU A 110 0.24 17.08 -15.48
N ASP A 111 1.11 17.96 -15.98
CA ASP A 111 2.12 18.67 -15.21
C ASP A 111 1.52 19.53 -14.10
N ARG A 112 0.37 20.17 -14.36
CA ARG A 112 -0.35 20.98 -13.37
C ARG A 112 -1.16 20.13 -12.40
N PHE A 113 -1.71 19.02 -12.87
CA PHE A 113 -2.48 18.09 -12.04
C PHE A 113 -1.59 17.26 -11.12
N LEU A 114 -0.37 16.91 -11.55
CA LEU A 114 0.50 15.92 -10.89
C LEU A 114 0.67 16.12 -9.37
N PRO A 115 0.93 17.34 -8.84
CA PRO A 115 1.06 17.53 -7.40
C PRO A 115 -0.22 17.18 -6.63
N TRP A 116 -1.39 17.42 -7.22
CA TRP A 116 -2.69 17.05 -6.66
C TRP A 116 -3.00 15.57 -6.87
N GLY A 117 -2.72 15.05 -8.06
CA GLY A 117 -2.89 13.64 -8.39
C GLY A 117 -2.14 12.73 -7.41
N ILE A 118 -0.88 13.06 -7.08
CA ILE A 118 -0.09 12.31 -6.09
C ILE A 118 -0.76 12.33 -4.71
N LYS A 119 -1.23 13.49 -4.24
CA LYS A 119 -1.89 13.62 -2.94
C LYS A 119 -3.21 12.86 -2.89
N ILE A 120 -4.03 13.01 -3.93
CA ILE A 120 -5.31 12.30 -4.05
C ILE A 120 -5.04 10.80 -4.04
N PHE A 121 -4.11 10.31 -4.88
CA PHE A 121 -3.79 8.90 -4.95
C PHE A 121 -3.32 8.33 -3.60
N ALA A 122 -2.43 9.04 -2.90
CA ALA A 122 -1.96 8.62 -1.57
C ALA A 122 -3.12 8.51 -0.56
N GLU A 123 -4.09 9.41 -0.62
CA GLU A 123 -5.29 9.35 0.23
C GLU A 123 -6.18 8.16 -0.14
N LEU A 124 -6.42 7.92 -1.44
CA LEU A 124 -7.19 6.76 -1.90
C LEU A 124 -6.55 5.44 -1.41
N GLU A 125 -5.23 5.32 -1.56
CA GLU A 125 -4.49 4.14 -1.10
C GLU A 125 -4.57 3.97 0.42
N THR A 126 -4.53 5.07 1.18
CA THR A 126 -4.67 5.04 2.63
C THR A 126 -6.06 4.55 3.05
N LEU A 127 -7.11 5.15 2.49
CA LEU A 127 -8.51 4.75 2.75
C LEU A 127 -8.77 3.29 2.38
N LYS A 128 -8.23 2.85 1.23
CA LYS A 128 -8.38 1.49 0.75
C LYS A 128 -7.63 0.48 1.63
N LYS A 129 -6.39 0.76 2.05
CA LYS A 129 -5.64 -0.09 3.00
C LYS A 129 -6.34 -0.19 4.35
N ALA A 130 -6.94 0.89 4.82
CA ALA A 130 -7.74 0.92 6.05
C ALA A 130 -9.12 0.24 5.90
N THR A 131 -9.44 -0.31 4.73
CA THR A 131 -10.72 -0.96 4.43
C THR A 131 -11.92 -0.04 4.75
N VAL A 132 -11.76 1.26 4.46
CA VAL A 132 -12.83 2.23 4.67
C VAL A 132 -13.91 2.02 3.60
N PRO A 133 -15.17 1.75 3.99
CA PRO A 133 -16.25 1.55 3.05
C PRO A 133 -16.62 2.87 2.35
N PRO A 134 -16.97 2.86 1.04
CA PRO A 134 -17.32 4.07 0.29
C PRO A 134 -18.41 4.93 0.94
N GLU A 135 -19.35 4.30 1.66
CA GLU A 135 -20.44 4.96 2.37
C GLU A 135 -19.92 5.91 3.46
N LYS A 136 -18.90 5.49 4.23
CA LYS A 136 -18.29 6.35 5.25
C LYS A 136 -17.51 7.51 4.65
N ILE A 137 -16.92 7.33 3.47
CA ILE A 137 -16.26 8.43 2.74
C ILE A 137 -17.33 9.45 2.30
N ALA A 138 -18.48 8.99 1.84
CA ALA A 138 -19.58 9.85 1.44
C ALA A 138 -20.18 10.65 2.61
N GLU A 139 -20.27 10.08 3.82
CA GLU A 139 -20.66 10.82 5.03
C GLU A 139 -19.73 12.00 5.32
N ILE A 140 -18.42 11.82 5.12
CA ILE A 140 -17.42 12.89 5.27
C ILE A 140 -17.59 13.95 4.19
N ASP A 141 -17.85 13.55 2.94
CA ASP A 141 -18.10 14.49 1.85
C ASP A 141 -19.28 15.43 2.16
N LEU A 142 -20.36 14.93 2.78
CA LEU A 142 -21.51 15.75 3.17
C LEU A 142 -21.14 16.84 4.19
N LEU A 143 -20.33 16.49 5.19
CA LEU A 143 -19.86 17.44 6.21
C LEU A 143 -18.93 18.52 5.64
N ILE A 144 -18.19 18.18 4.58
CA ILE A 144 -17.35 19.13 3.85
C ILE A 144 -18.23 20.05 3.00
N ASP A 145 -19.18 19.47 2.25
CA ASP A 145 -20.10 20.19 1.37
C ASP A 145 -20.85 21.30 2.14
N GLU A 146 -21.37 21.02 3.34
CA GLU A 146 -22.03 22.02 4.19
C GLU A 146 -21.18 23.27 4.53
N LYS A 147 -19.86 23.17 4.41
CA LYS A 147 -18.91 24.23 4.78
C LYS A 147 -18.26 24.93 3.59
N LEU A 148 -18.56 24.51 2.36
CA LEU A 148 -17.96 25.09 1.16
C LEU A 148 -18.60 26.42 0.78
N SER A 149 -17.80 27.30 0.18
CA SER A 149 -18.32 28.49 -0.50
C SER A 149 -18.97 28.11 -1.83
N THR A 150 -19.89 28.94 -2.34
CA THR A 150 -20.56 28.73 -3.63
C THR A 150 -19.59 28.49 -4.79
N GLU A 151 -18.46 29.20 -4.83
CA GLU A 151 -17.42 29.00 -5.85
C GLU A 151 -16.69 27.66 -5.68
N SER A 152 -16.45 27.23 -4.44
CA SER A 152 -15.80 25.94 -4.16
C SER A 152 -16.68 24.76 -4.55
N HIS A 153 -18.00 24.86 -4.35
CA HIS A 153 -18.95 23.81 -4.76
C HIS A 153 -18.93 23.53 -6.27
N LEU A 154 -18.74 24.55 -7.11
CA LEU A 154 -18.74 24.40 -8.57
C LEU A 154 -17.58 23.52 -9.09
N HIS A 155 -16.47 23.48 -8.35
CA HIS A 155 -15.26 22.75 -8.70
C HIS A 155 -14.92 21.64 -7.70
N PHE A 156 -15.87 21.27 -6.84
CA PHE A 156 -15.70 20.20 -5.87
C PHE A 156 -16.15 18.88 -6.49
N GLN A 157 -15.19 17.98 -6.73
CA GLN A 157 -15.49 16.58 -6.96
C GLN A 157 -15.33 15.84 -5.64
N SER A 158 -16.40 15.16 -5.19
CA SER A 158 -16.40 14.48 -3.90
C SER A 158 -15.35 13.36 -3.85
N LEU A 159 -14.72 13.17 -2.69
CA LEU A 159 -13.66 12.18 -2.52
C LEU A 159 -14.22 10.76 -2.71
N SER A 160 -15.43 10.50 -2.23
CA SER A 160 -16.12 9.22 -2.42
C SER A 160 -16.37 8.91 -3.91
N THR A 161 -16.64 9.93 -4.72
CA THR A 161 -16.84 9.78 -6.16
C THR A 161 -15.52 9.42 -6.85
N ILE A 162 -14.44 10.14 -6.54
CA ILE A 162 -13.11 9.86 -7.09
C ILE A 162 -12.67 8.45 -6.68
N TYR A 163 -12.82 8.09 -5.40
CA TYR A 163 -12.46 6.78 -4.87
C TYR A 163 -13.17 5.64 -5.60
N ARG A 164 -14.51 5.74 -5.73
CA ARG A 164 -15.32 4.73 -6.42
C ARG A 164 -14.94 4.63 -7.89
N GLN A 165 -14.87 5.76 -8.61
CA GLN A 165 -14.54 5.77 -10.03
C GLN A 165 -13.14 5.20 -10.29
N PHE A 166 -12.16 5.54 -9.47
CA PHE A 166 -10.80 5.05 -9.59
C PHE A 166 -10.74 3.52 -9.45
N TYR A 167 -11.25 2.96 -8.35
CA TYR A 167 -11.18 1.52 -8.13
C TYR A 167 -12.09 0.71 -9.07
N GLU A 168 -13.23 1.25 -9.52
CA GLU A 168 -14.04 0.63 -10.58
C GLU A 168 -13.28 0.58 -11.91
N GLN A 169 -12.57 1.64 -12.28
CA GLN A 169 -11.76 1.66 -13.50
C GLN A 169 -10.54 0.75 -13.40
N LEU A 170 -9.94 0.66 -12.21
CA LEU A 170 -8.82 -0.23 -11.93
C LEU A 170 -9.22 -1.70 -12.18
N GLU A 171 -10.36 -2.13 -11.65
CA GLU A 171 -10.92 -3.47 -11.87
C GLU A 171 -11.27 -3.72 -13.34
N LYS A 172 -11.93 -2.77 -14.02
CA LYS A 172 -12.25 -2.87 -15.46
C LYS A 172 -11.01 -3.08 -16.32
N ARG A 173 -9.89 -2.44 -15.96
CA ARG A 173 -8.60 -2.55 -16.65
C ARG A 173 -7.82 -3.82 -16.29
N LYS A 174 -8.36 -4.68 -15.41
CA LYS A 174 -7.64 -5.82 -14.83
C LYS A 174 -6.29 -5.39 -14.27
N ALA A 175 -6.30 -4.28 -13.54
CA ALA A 175 -5.13 -3.72 -12.92
C ALA A 175 -5.25 -3.75 -11.40
N SER A 176 -4.14 -3.52 -10.70
CA SER A 176 -4.11 -3.39 -9.25
C SER A 176 -3.10 -2.35 -8.79
N THR A 177 -3.40 -1.75 -7.65
CA THR A 177 -2.49 -0.93 -6.83
C THR A 177 -2.11 -1.70 -5.58
N LEU A 178 -1.14 -1.20 -4.82
CA LEU A 178 -0.74 -1.82 -3.56
C LEU A 178 -1.94 -1.98 -2.61
N ALA A 179 -2.74 -0.94 -2.39
CA ALA A 179 -3.89 -1.01 -1.50
C ALA A 179 -4.97 -2.01 -1.95
N SER A 180 -5.25 -2.08 -3.26
CA SER A 180 -6.19 -3.09 -3.78
C SER A 180 -5.68 -4.53 -3.56
N ARG A 181 -4.35 -4.73 -3.58
CA ARG A 181 -3.73 -6.02 -3.25
C ARG A 181 -3.82 -6.33 -1.76
N TYR A 182 -3.58 -5.34 -0.90
CA TYR A 182 -3.78 -5.47 0.55
C TYR A 182 -5.21 -5.93 0.86
N GLU A 183 -6.21 -5.21 0.34
CA GLU A 183 -7.61 -5.56 0.56
C GLU A 183 -7.89 -6.99 0.11
N LYS A 184 -7.41 -7.39 -1.08
CA LYS A 184 -7.64 -8.74 -1.59
C LYS A 184 -6.98 -9.82 -0.74
N VAL A 185 -5.78 -9.57 -0.23
CA VAL A 185 -5.06 -10.49 0.67
C VAL A 185 -5.79 -10.62 2.00
N ILE A 186 -6.21 -9.50 2.60
CA ILE A 186 -6.97 -9.49 3.88
C ILE A 186 -8.30 -10.25 3.73
N GLN A 187 -9.02 -10.04 2.62
CA GLN A 187 -10.27 -10.77 2.35
C GLN A 187 -10.07 -12.28 2.16
N HIS A 188 -8.92 -12.71 1.64
CA HIS A 188 -8.62 -14.12 1.42
C HIS A 188 -8.07 -14.83 2.66
N PHE A 189 -7.29 -14.11 3.46
CA PHE A 189 -6.72 -14.56 4.72
C PHE A 189 -7.28 -13.70 5.87
N PRO A 190 -8.56 -13.88 6.25
CA PRO A 190 -9.12 -13.13 7.37
C PRO A 190 -8.33 -13.49 8.63
N PHE A 191 -7.85 -12.45 9.33
CA PHE A 191 -7.22 -12.63 10.63
C PHE A 191 -8.32 -12.88 11.67
N GLU A 192 -8.29 -14.03 12.33
CA GLU A 192 -9.07 -14.35 13.53
C GLU A 192 -8.50 -13.68 14.79
#